data_AF-A0A7Y7XEP0-F1
#
_entry.id   AF-A0A7Y7XEP0-F1
#
_cell.length_a   1.000
_cell.length_b   1.000
_cell.length_c   1.000
_cell.angle_alpha   90.00
_cell.angle_beta   90.00
_cell.angle_gamma   90.00
#
_symmetry.space_group_name_H-M   'P 1'
#
loop_
_entity.id
_entity.type
_entity.pdbx_description
1 polymer ?
#
loop_
_entity_poly.entity_id
_entity_poly.type
_entity_poly.pdbx_seq_one_letter_code
_entity_poly.pdbx_strand_id
1 'polypeptide(L)'
;MQRFFTWGITFFSDIRSIVLIVFGIVFLVCAGMALYDAVTLWQARDWPAVAVRVDQCSMNMRYSKQDSWWDVSATFSYGKDFARHYEETWTPPDTPRYSRHPDPVVSESEQNALAKRFCDKAAVEGLRVSPDHPWMAWRSEAVATGGWKTSVVMISVCGLGAVILIALGVSLWPGRDAAVKSTTRKKRSRAVRKKA
;
A
#
# COMPACT_ATOMS: atom_id res chain seq x y z
N MET A 1 25.27 17.61 40.27
CA MET A 1 24.33 16.53 39.87
C MET A 1 23.18 17.01 38.97
N GLN A 2 22.67 18.25 39.09
CA GLN A 2 21.56 18.76 38.25
C GLN A 2 21.82 18.83 36.73
N ARG A 3 23.07 19.06 36.29
CA ARG A 3 23.43 19.19 34.85
C ARG A 3 23.40 17.87 34.07
N PHE A 4 23.68 16.74 34.71
CA PHE A 4 23.62 15.42 34.06
C PHE A 4 22.18 14.92 33.89
N PHE A 5 21.30 15.27 34.83
CA PHE A 5 19.88 14.89 34.78
C PHE A 5 19.11 15.62 33.68
N THR A 6 19.43 16.90 33.43
CA THR A 6 18.85 17.69 32.33
C THR A 6 19.34 17.23 30.95
N TRP A 7 20.57 16.72 30.85
CA TRP A 7 21.12 16.15 29.62
C TRP A 7 20.47 14.82 29.23
N GLY A 8 20.19 13.95 30.22
CA GLY A 8 19.43 12.72 29.99
C GLY A 8 18.01 12.99 29.46
N ILE A 9 17.25 13.88 30.11
CA ILE A 9 15.86 14.17 29.73
C ILE A 9 15.75 14.79 28.33
N THR A 10 16.66 15.69 27.96
CA THR A 10 16.69 16.30 26.62
C THR A 10 17.08 15.31 25.53
N PHE A 11 18.08 14.44 25.79
CA PHE A 11 18.48 13.38 24.87
C PHE A 11 17.34 12.38 24.60
N PHE A 12 16.64 11.92 25.64
CA PHE A 12 15.47 11.04 25.50
C PHE A 12 14.31 11.72 24.77
N SER A 13 14.08 13.02 24.99
CA SER A 13 13.05 13.78 24.29
C SER A 13 13.37 14.01 22.80
N ASP A 14 14.63 14.29 22.47
CA ASP A 14 15.10 14.46 21.10
C ASP A 14 15.02 13.15 20.31
N ILE A 15 15.48 12.04 20.89
CA ILE A 15 15.36 10.72 20.28
C ILE A 15 13.88 10.37 20.04
N ARG A 16 13.01 10.61 21.02
CA ARG A 16 11.58 10.34 20.87
C ARG A 16 10.95 11.15 19.74
N SER A 17 11.29 12.43 19.64
CA SER A 17 10.83 13.30 18.55
C SER A 17 11.29 12.79 17.19
N ILE A 18 12.59 12.50 17.05
CA ILE A 18 13.18 11.99 15.81
C ILE A 18 12.53 10.67 15.41
N VAL A 19 12.37 9.74 16.35
CA VAL A 19 11.72 8.45 16.11
C VAL A 19 10.29 8.65 15.59
N LEU A 20 9.49 9.50 16.24
CA LEU A 20 8.12 9.80 15.79
C LEU A 20 8.08 10.39 14.38
N ILE A 21 9.00 11.31 14.05
CA ILE A 21 9.09 11.90 12.70
C ILE A 21 9.47 10.83 11.68
N VAL A 22 10.46 9.99 11.97
CA VAL A 22 10.90 8.90 11.06
C VAL A 22 9.75 7.92 10.81
N PHE A 23 9.06 7.45 11.86
CA PHE A 23 7.89 6.60 11.69
C PHE A 23 6.77 7.30 10.92
N GLY A 24 6.55 8.58 11.18
CA GLY A 24 5.58 9.38 10.42
C GLY A 24 5.92 9.48 8.93
N ILE A 25 7.20 9.62 8.57
CA ILE A 25 7.68 9.60 7.17
C ILE A 25 7.44 8.23 6.55
N VAL A 26 7.73 7.13 7.25
CA VAL A 26 7.47 5.76 6.75
C VAL A 26 5.98 5.58 6.46
N PHE A 27 5.10 6.03 7.35
CA PHE A 27 3.65 6.01 7.14
C PHE A 27 3.24 6.87 5.94
N LEU A 28 3.88 8.01 5.74
CA LEU A 28 3.62 8.89 4.60
C LEU A 28 4.02 8.23 3.28
N VAL A 29 5.18 7.56 3.23
CA VAL A 29 5.63 6.78 2.07
C VAL A 29 4.63 5.66 1.77
N CYS A 30 4.16 4.94 2.79
CA CYS A 30 3.15 3.90 2.63
C CYS A 30 1.84 4.45 2.05
N ALA A 31 1.36 5.60 2.55
CA ALA A 31 0.18 6.27 1.99
C ALA A 31 0.40 6.72 0.54
N GLY A 32 1.61 7.19 0.19
CA GLY A 32 1.99 7.57 -1.16
C GLY A 32 1.98 6.40 -2.14
N MET A 33 2.49 5.24 -1.74
CA MET A 33 2.43 4.01 -2.55
C MET A 33 0.98 3.58 -2.79
N ALA A 34 0.15 3.57 -1.73
CA ALA A 34 -1.26 3.23 -1.87
C ALA A 34 -2.03 4.22 -2.76
N LEU A 35 -1.69 5.52 -2.72
CA LEU A 35 -2.22 6.53 -3.63
C LEU A 35 -1.83 6.25 -5.08
N TYR A 36 -0.56 5.93 -5.31
CA TYR A 36 -0.07 5.58 -6.65
C TYR A 36 -0.82 4.38 -7.23
N ASP A 37 -1.01 3.32 -6.44
CA ASP A 37 -1.76 2.14 -6.86
C ASP A 37 -3.23 2.48 -7.15
N ALA A 38 -3.87 3.30 -6.30
CA ALA A 38 -5.25 3.72 -6.49
C ALA A 38 -5.44 4.54 -7.78
N VAL A 39 -4.52 5.47 -8.05
CA VAL A 39 -4.53 6.29 -9.28
C VAL A 39 -4.29 5.42 -10.50
N THR A 40 -3.34 4.49 -10.42
CA THR A 40 -3.03 3.57 -11.53
C THR A 40 -4.21 2.67 -11.84
N LEU A 41 -4.86 2.10 -10.82
CA LEU A 41 -6.08 1.29 -10.99
C LEU A 41 -7.25 2.12 -11.54
N TRP A 42 -7.36 3.38 -11.15
CA TRP A 42 -8.37 4.28 -11.69
C TRP A 42 -8.11 4.57 -13.18
N GLN A 43 -6.86 4.86 -13.55
CA GLN A 43 -6.46 5.06 -14.95
C GLN A 43 -6.59 3.78 -15.78
N ALA A 44 -6.36 2.62 -15.17
CA ALA A 44 -6.51 1.33 -15.81
C ALA A 44 -7.95 1.02 -16.23
N ARG A 45 -8.96 1.77 -15.75
CA ARG A 45 -10.35 1.65 -16.22
C ARG A 45 -10.54 2.00 -17.69
N ASP A 46 -9.64 2.78 -18.27
CA ASP A 46 -9.69 3.17 -19.67
C ASP A 46 -8.68 2.40 -20.53
N TRP A 47 -7.85 1.55 -19.92
CA TRP A 47 -6.89 0.73 -20.66
C TRP A 47 -7.60 -0.39 -21.43
N PRO A 48 -7.13 -0.74 -22.65
CA PRO A 48 -7.69 -1.81 -23.44
C PRO A 48 -7.54 -3.16 -22.73
N ALA A 49 -8.60 -3.97 -22.81
CA ALA A 49 -8.56 -5.35 -22.38
C ALA A 49 -7.84 -6.21 -23.43
N VAL A 50 -6.91 -7.04 -22.98
CA VAL A 50 -6.09 -7.92 -23.81
C VAL A 50 -6.30 -9.35 -23.33
N ALA A 51 -6.47 -10.25 -24.30
CA ALA A 51 -6.54 -11.69 -24.01
C ALA A 51 -5.20 -12.18 -23.45
N VAL A 52 -5.27 -13.04 -22.44
CA VAL A 52 -4.09 -13.56 -21.74
C VAL A 52 -4.17 -15.07 -21.61
N ARG A 53 -3.00 -15.70 -21.46
CA ARG A 53 -2.88 -17.11 -21.12
C ARG A 53 -2.33 -17.22 -19.71
N VAL A 54 -2.95 -18.06 -18.88
CA VAL A 54 -2.41 -18.37 -17.55
C VAL A 54 -1.45 -19.53 -17.70
N ASP A 55 -0.17 -19.28 -17.42
CA ASP A 55 0.89 -20.29 -17.56
C ASP A 55 1.08 -21.09 -16.27
N GLN A 56 1.02 -20.42 -15.13
CA GLN A 56 1.13 -21.03 -13.81
C GLN A 56 0.02 -20.49 -12.91
N CYS A 57 -0.54 -21.36 -12.09
CA CYS A 57 -1.58 -21.04 -11.13
C CYS A 57 -1.31 -21.84 -9.85
N SER A 58 -1.15 -21.15 -8.74
CA SER A 58 -0.99 -21.75 -7.42
C SER A 58 -1.90 -21.06 -6.42
N MET A 59 -2.23 -21.78 -5.35
CA MET A 59 -3.04 -21.27 -4.25
C MET A 59 -2.26 -21.40 -2.95
N ASN A 60 -2.36 -20.37 -2.12
CA ASN A 60 -1.73 -20.35 -0.82
C ASN A 60 -2.73 -19.96 0.25
N MET A 61 -2.78 -20.72 1.35
CA MET A 61 -3.69 -20.43 2.44
C MET A 61 -3.13 -19.31 3.32
N ARG A 62 -3.95 -18.29 3.56
CA ARG A 62 -3.66 -17.20 4.48
C ARG A 62 -4.43 -17.41 5.78
N TYR A 63 -3.78 -17.03 6.87
CA TYR A 63 -4.32 -17.18 8.21
C TYR A 63 -4.40 -15.83 8.89
N SER A 64 -5.57 -15.55 9.49
CA SER A 64 -5.73 -14.48 10.47
C SER A 64 -5.89 -15.05 11.89
N LYS A 65 -6.29 -14.21 12.83
CA LYS A 65 -6.56 -14.66 14.20
C LYS A 65 -7.77 -15.61 14.28
N GLN A 66 -8.77 -15.43 13.42
CA GLN A 66 -10.05 -16.13 13.51
C GLN A 66 -10.38 -16.93 12.24
N ASP A 67 -10.04 -16.40 11.08
CA ASP A 67 -10.39 -16.98 9.78
C ASP A 67 -9.13 -17.36 8.99
N SER A 68 -9.27 -18.31 8.09
CA SER A 68 -8.38 -18.54 6.96
C SER A 68 -9.10 -18.35 5.64
N TRP A 69 -8.36 -17.91 4.63
CA TRP A 69 -8.83 -17.73 3.26
C TRP A 69 -7.71 -18.08 2.29
N TRP A 70 -8.03 -18.10 1.00
CA TRP A 70 -7.08 -18.44 -0.05
C TRP A 70 -6.59 -17.20 -0.80
N ASP A 71 -5.28 -17.10 -0.99
CA ASP A 71 -4.69 -16.22 -2.01
C ASP A 71 -4.36 -17.08 -3.24
N VAL A 72 -4.63 -16.56 -4.43
CA VAL A 72 -4.30 -17.16 -5.72
C VAL A 72 -3.13 -16.39 -6.30
N SER A 73 -2.08 -17.11 -6.67
CA SER A 73 -0.91 -16.58 -7.38
C SER A 73 -0.93 -17.14 -8.80
N ALA A 74 -0.95 -16.26 -9.80
CA ALA A 74 -0.93 -16.69 -11.20
C ALA A 74 0.05 -15.87 -12.04
N THR A 75 0.66 -16.56 -13.01
CA THR A 75 1.53 -15.96 -14.02
C THR A 75 0.75 -15.86 -15.33
N PHE A 76 0.51 -14.63 -15.76
CA PHE A 76 -0.21 -14.29 -16.97
C PHE A 76 0.77 -13.95 -18.08
N SER A 77 0.60 -14.60 -19.22
CA SER A 77 1.34 -14.31 -20.43
C SER A 77 0.45 -13.56 -21.42
N TYR A 78 1.00 -12.51 -22.03
CA TYR A 78 0.23 -11.58 -22.87
C TYR A 78 1.10 -10.88 -23.91
N GLY A 79 0.45 -10.12 -24.81
CA GLY A 79 1.11 -9.43 -25.92
C GLY A 79 1.36 -10.34 -27.12
N LYS A 80 2.15 -9.83 -28.08
CA LYS A 80 2.47 -10.57 -29.31
C LYS A 80 3.20 -11.87 -28.95
N ASP A 81 2.68 -13.00 -29.43
CA ASP A 81 3.21 -14.34 -29.19
C ASP A 81 3.35 -14.71 -27.70
N PHE A 82 2.57 -14.07 -26.80
CA PHE A 82 2.65 -14.27 -25.35
C PHE A 82 4.05 -14.04 -24.75
N ALA A 83 4.84 -13.16 -25.37
CA ALA A 83 6.24 -12.89 -24.98
C ALA A 83 6.40 -12.11 -23.66
N ARG A 84 5.32 -11.55 -23.11
CA ARG A 84 5.35 -10.79 -21.85
C ARG A 84 4.71 -11.60 -20.75
N HIS A 85 5.25 -11.46 -19.55
CA HIS A 85 4.77 -12.14 -18.36
C HIS A 85 4.43 -11.11 -17.27
N TYR A 86 3.34 -11.35 -16.57
CA TYR A 86 2.90 -10.57 -15.42
C TYR A 86 2.45 -11.55 -14.34
N GLU A 87 3.08 -11.48 -13.18
CA GLU A 87 2.74 -12.31 -12.03
C GLU A 87 1.95 -11.45 -11.03
N GLU A 88 0.80 -11.97 -10.60
CA GLU A 88 -0.03 -11.32 -9.60
C GLU A 88 -0.48 -12.33 -8.56
N THR A 89 -0.48 -11.91 -7.30
CA THR A 89 -1.11 -12.63 -6.19
C THR A 89 -2.26 -11.80 -5.66
N TRP A 90 -3.45 -12.39 -5.58
CA TRP A 90 -4.65 -11.72 -5.09
C TRP A 90 -5.56 -12.66 -4.31
N THR A 91 -6.48 -12.10 -3.54
CA THR A 91 -7.57 -12.84 -2.91
C THR A 91 -8.84 -12.70 -3.77
N PRO A 92 -9.33 -13.76 -4.44
CA PRO A 92 -10.57 -13.69 -5.20
C PRO A 92 -11.77 -13.29 -4.31
N PRO A 93 -12.75 -12.52 -4.82
CA PRO A 93 -13.88 -12.05 -4.00
C PRO A 93 -14.76 -13.21 -3.49
N ASP A 94 -14.83 -14.29 -4.26
CA ASP A 94 -15.64 -15.48 -3.96
C ASP A 94 -14.86 -16.55 -3.18
N THR A 95 -13.70 -16.21 -2.58
CA THR A 95 -12.95 -17.19 -1.80
C THR A 95 -13.73 -17.64 -0.56
N PRO A 96 -13.87 -18.97 -0.36
CA PRO A 96 -14.44 -19.49 0.87
C PRO A 96 -13.56 -19.09 2.07
N ARG A 97 -14.22 -18.70 3.16
CA ARG A 97 -13.56 -18.49 4.45
C ARG A 97 -13.81 -19.68 5.35
N TYR A 98 -12.74 -20.13 5.99
CA TYR A 98 -12.80 -21.23 6.94
C TYR A 98 -12.46 -20.71 8.33
N SER A 99 -13.08 -21.31 9.35
CA SER A 99 -12.67 -21.08 10.72
C SER A 99 -11.26 -21.61 10.92
N ARG A 100 -10.40 -20.85 11.60
CA ARG A 100 -9.03 -21.27 11.90
C ARG A 100 -8.98 -22.52 12.79
N HIS A 101 -10.00 -22.74 13.62
CA HIS A 101 -10.02 -23.87 14.54
C HIS A 101 -11.32 -24.67 14.39
N PRO A 102 -11.23 -26.00 14.16
CA PRO A 102 -10.03 -26.78 13.83
C PRO A 102 -9.41 -26.37 12.48
N ASP A 103 -8.16 -26.77 12.22
CA ASP A 103 -7.51 -26.47 10.93
C ASP A 103 -8.38 -27.00 9.78
N PRO A 104 -8.62 -26.19 8.73
CA PRO A 104 -9.50 -26.58 7.64
C PRO A 104 -8.90 -27.75 6.86
N VAL A 105 -9.55 -28.90 6.92
CA VAL A 105 -9.19 -30.08 6.13
C VAL A 105 -9.78 -29.91 4.74
N VAL A 106 -9.04 -29.26 3.85
CA VAL A 106 -9.42 -29.11 2.43
C VAL A 106 -8.67 -30.15 1.61
N SER A 107 -9.41 -30.97 0.87
CA SER A 107 -8.81 -31.99 0.00
C SER A 107 -7.99 -31.36 -1.12
N GLU A 108 -6.93 -32.04 -1.59
CA GLU A 108 -6.10 -31.55 -2.69
C GLU A 108 -6.91 -31.39 -3.99
N SER A 109 -7.90 -32.26 -4.23
CA SER A 109 -8.80 -32.17 -5.38
C SER A 109 -9.68 -30.93 -5.33
N GLU A 110 -10.20 -30.56 -4.16
CA GLU A 110 -10.98 -29.35 -3.96
C GLU A 110 -10.13 -28.09 -4.12
N GLN A 111 -8.90 -28.09 -3.59
CA GLN A 111 -7.94 -27.00 -3.79
C GLN A 111 -7.63 -26.81 -5.28
N ASN A 112 -7.34 -27.88 -6.01
CA ASN A 112 -7.06 -27.82 -7.45
C ASN A 112 -8.28 -27.37 -8.26
N ALA A 113 -9.49 -27.78 -7.88
CA ALA A 113 -10.72 -27.33 -8.52
C ALA A 113 -10.96 -25.83 -8.31
N LEU A 114 -10.72 -25.33 -7.09
CA LEU A 114 -10.79 -23.90 -6.77
C LEU A 114 -9.74 -23.09 -7.56
N ALA A 115 -8.49 -23.56 -7.57
CA ALA A 115 -7.39 -22.91 -8.30
C ALA A 115 -7.74 -22.79 -9.78
N LYS A 116 -8.17 -23.90 -10.39
CA LYS A 116 -8.59 -23.93 -11.79
C LYS A 116 -9.74 -22.97 -12.05
N ARG A 117 -10.79 -22.98 -11.21
CA ARG A 117 -11.94 -22.09 -11.36
C ARG A 117 -11.54 -20.62 -11.33
N PHE A 118 -10.69 -20.21 -10.38
CA PHE A 118 -10.25 -18.82 -10.26
C PHE A 118 -9.33 -18.40 -11.40
N CYS A 119 -8.41 -19.26 -11.81
CA CYS A 119 -7.48 -18.98 -12.90
C CYS A 119 -8.17 -18.99 -14.29
N ASP A 120 -9.12 -19.89 -14.52
CA ASP A 120 -9.93 -19.88 -15.75
C ASP A 120 -10.78 -18.61 -15.83
N LYS A 121 -11.39 -18.19 -14.71
CA LYS A 121 -12.13 -16.91 -14.63
C LYS A 121 -11.20 -15.73 -14.95
N ALA A 122 -10.01 -15.69 -14.35
CA ALA A 122 -9.03 -14.63 -14.59
C ALA A 122 -8.54 -14.61 -16.05
N ALA A 123 -8.37 -15.77 -16.69
CA ALA A 123 -7.99 -15.87 -18.10
C ALA A 123 -9.09 -15.31 -19.03
N VAL A 124 -10.37 -15.58 -18.72
CA VAL A 124 -11.52 -15.08 -19.49
C VAL A 124 -11.67 -13.57 -19.35
N GLU A 125 -11.50 -13.03 -18.14
CA GLU A 125 -11.62 -11.59 -17.90
C GLU A 125 -10.42 -10.79 -18.46
N GLY A 126 -9.26 -11.44 -18.58
CA GLY A 126 -8.07 -10.88 -19.19
C GLY A 126 -7.36 -9.84 -18.33
N LEU A 127 -6.39 -9.17 -18.96
CA LEU A 127 -5.65 -8.07 -18.36
C LEU A 127 -5.98 -6.76 -19.10
N ARG A 128 -5.97 -5.66 -18.37
CA ARG A 128 -5.92 -4.32 -18.92
C ARG A 128 -4.49 -3.85 -18.98
N VAL A 129 -4.04 -3.45 -20.15
CA VAL A 129 -2.64 -3.09 -20.41
C VAL A 129 -2.55 -1.64 -20.86
N SER A 130 -1.62 -0.88 -20.29
CA SER A 130 -1.43 0.51 -20.68
C SER A 130 -0.97 0.63 -22.14
N PRO A 131 -1.61 1.46 -22.98
CA PRO A 131 -1.18 1.68 -24.37
C PRO A 131 0.23 2.27 -24.47
N ASP A 132 0.54 3.20 -23.57
CA ASP A 132 1.80 3.94 -23.57
C ASP A 132 2.93 3.15 -22.86
N HIS A 133 2.56 2.31 -21.90
CA HIS A 133 3.50 1.56 -21.06
C HIS A 133 3.11 0.08 -21.02
N PRO A 134 3.44 -0.71 -22.06
CA PRO A 134 2.93 -2.07 -22.18
C PRO A 134 3.53 -3.08 -21.19
N TRP A 135 4.37 -2.62 -20.24
CA TRP A 135 4.81 -3.38 -19.07
C TRP A 135 3.88 -3.20 -17.86
N MET A 136 3.00 -2.19 -17.88
CA MET A 136 1.96 -1.99 -16.89
C MET A 136 0.71 -2.77 -17.31
N ALA A 137 0.39 -3.81 -16.56
CA ALA A 137 -0.81 -4.61 -16.72
C ALA A 137 -1.50 -4.80 -15.37
N TRP A 138 -2.82 -4.87 -15.38
CA TRP A 138 -3.65 -5.16 -14.20
C TRP A 138 -4.78 -6.10 -14.59
N ARG A 139 -5.21 -6.99 -13.70
CA ARG A 139 -6.40 -7.81 -13.93
C ARG A 139 -7.65 -6.96 -14.14
N SER A 140 -8.39 -7.26 -15.21
CA SER A 140 -9.66 -6.59 -15.52
C SER A 140 -10.63 -6.67 -14.34
N GLU A 141 -10.68 -7.82 -13.66
CA GLU A 141 -11.49 -8.05 -12.46
C GLU A 141 -11.18 -7.01 -11.38
N ALA A 142 -9.90 -6.78 -11.08
CA ALA A 142 -9.46 -5.91 -9.99
C ALA A 142 -9.84 -4.45 -10.24
N VAL A 143 -9.75 -4.03 -11.51
CA VAL A 143 -10.16 -2.69 -11.96
C VAL A 143 -11.69 -2.50 -11.85
N ALA A 144 -12.46 -3.54 -12.20
CA ALA A 144 -13.93 -3.52 -12.18
C ALA A 144 -14.53 -3.63 -10.77
N THR A 145 -14.05 -4.59 -9.97
CA THR A 145 -14.52 -4.86 -8.59
C THR A 145 -14.06 -3.82 -7.58
N GLY A 146 -13.08 -3.01 -7.96
CA GLY A 146 -12.66 -1.83 -7.20
C GLY A 146 -11.58 -2.14 -6.17
N GLY A 147 -10.48 -2.74 -6.61
CA GLY A 147 -9.27 -2.89 -5.80
C GLY A 147 -8.75 -1.57 -5.20
N TRP A 148 -9.12 -0.42 -5.76
CA TRP A 148 -8.85 0.90 -5.19
C TRP A 148 -9.46 1.12 -3.80
N LYS A 149 -10.52 0.39 -3.42
CA LYS A 149 -11.17 0.55 -2.10
C LYS A 149 -10.24 0.17 -0.96
N THR A 150 -9.46 -0.90 -1.11
CA THR A 150 -8.46 -1.29 -0.09
C THR A 150 -7.34 -0.25 -0.03
N SER A 151 -6.94 0.29 -1.17
CA SER A 151 -6.00 1.42 -1.23
C SER A 151 -6.55 2.64 -0.50
N VAL A 152 -7.83 3.01 -0.65
CA VAL A 152 -8.43 4.16 0.07
C VAL A 152 -8.38 3.97 1.59
N VAL A 153 -8.68 2.78 2.10
CA VAL A 153 -8.57 2.49 3.53
C VAL A 153 -7.11 2.62 3.99
N MET A 154 -6.16 2.06 3.23
CA MET A 154 -4.73 2.16 3.51
C MET A 154 -4.25 3.62 3.54
N ILE A 155 -4.63 4.42 2.54
CA ILE A 155 -4.32 5.85 2.45
C ILE A 155 -4.86 6.59 3.67
N SER A 156 -6.09 6.27 4.08
CA SER A 156 -6.72 6.91 5.24
C SER A 156 -5.97 6.60 6.52
N VAL A 157 -5.70 5.32 6.79
CA VAL A 157 -5.02 4.87 8.01
C VAL A 157 -3.57 5.36 8.04
N CYS A 158 -2.82 5.12 6.97
CA CYS A 158 -1.41 5.50 6.89
C CYS A 158 -1.24 7.02 6.82
N GLY A 159 -2.10 7.71 6.08
CA GLY A 159 -2.08 9.18 5.96
C GLY A 159 -2.38 9.86 7.29
N LEU A 160 -3.44 9.44 7.99
CA LEU A 160 -3.75 9.97 9.32
C LEU A 160 -2.64 9.66 10.32
N GLY A 161 -2.12 8.43 10.31
CA GLY A 161 -0.99 8.03 11.15
C GLY A 161 0.25 8.89 10.91
N ALA A 162 0.59 9.15 9.65
CA ALA A 162 1.71 10.02 9.27
C ALA A 162 1.54 11.43 9.84
N VAL A 163 0.36 12.04 9.64
CA VAL A 163 0.08 13.40 10.12
C VAL A 163 0.21 13.48 11.64
N ILE A 164 -0.37 12.52 12.37
CA ILE A 164 -0.30 12.48 13.84
C ILE A 164 1.13 12.33 14.32
N LEU A 165 1.88 11.36 13.77
CA LEU A 165 3.25 11.07 14.20
C LEU A 165 4.21 12.23 13.92
N ILE A 166 4.12 12.83 12.73
CA ILE A 166 4.93 14.01 12.38
C ILE A 166 4.55 15.20 13.26
N ALA A 167 3.25 15.47 13.45
CA ALA A 167 2.79 16.60 14.28
C ALA A 167 3.24 16.46 15.74
N LEU A 168 3.15 15.24 16.31
CA LEU A 168 3.62 14.95 17.66
C LEU A 168 5.13 15.05 17.77
N GLY A 169 5.88 14.49 16.82
CA GLY A 169 7.32 14.60 16.76
C GLY A 169 7.78 16.06 16.72
N VAL A 170 7.26 16.85 15.77
CA VAL A 170 7.57 18.28 15.67
C VAL A 170 7.16 19.06 16.93
N SER A 171 6.05 18.71 17.57
CA SER A 171 5.60 19.38 18.80
C SER A 171 6.47 19.07 20.00
N LEU A 172 7.07 17.89 20.05
CA LEU A 172 7.94 17.42 21.12
C LEU A 172 9.42 17.75 20.86
N TRP A 173 9.75 18.36 19.72
CA TRP A 173 11.12 18.75 19.40
C TRP A 173 11.55 19.94 20.26
N PRO A 174 12.54 19.79 21.17
CA PRO A 174 13.03 20.89 22.00
C PRO A 174 13.61 22.09 21.22
N GLY A 175 14.00 21.91 19.95
CA GLY A 175 14.44 22.99 19.06
C GLY A 175 13.31 23.84 18.44
N ARG A 176 12.04 23.48 18.63
CA ARG A 176 10.88 24.10 17.96
C ARG A 176 10.77 25.59 18.26
N ASP A 177 10.92 26.00 19.51
CA ASP A 177 10.74 27.41 19.91
C ASP A 177 11.82 28.32 19.33
N ALA A 178 13.06 27.81 19.23
CA ALA A 178 14.15 28.51 18.56
C ALA A 178 13.91 28.62 17.04
N ALA A 179 13.43 27.53 16.43
CA ALA A 179 13.11 27.49 15.00
C ALA A 179 11.97 28.46 14.63
N VAL A 180 10.88 28.50 15.40
CA VAL A 180 9.71 29.37 15.18
C VAL A 180 10.06 30.85 15.36
N LYS A 181 10.85 31.20 16.39
CA LYS A 181 11.33 32.58 16.59
C LYS A 181 12.20 33.05 15.43
N SER A 182 13.05 32.17 14.87
CA SER A 182 13.90 32.50 13.72
C SER A 182 13.08 32.75 12.44
N THR A 183 12.05 31.93 12.17
CA THR A 183 11.18 32.08 10.99
C THR A 183 10.33 33.34 11.07
N THR A 184 9.80 33.65 12.26
CA THR A 184 9.01 34.87 12.50
C THR A 184 9.85 36.13 12.30
N ARG A 185 11.09 36.13 12.80
CA ARG A 185 12.05 37.23 12.60
C ARG A 185 12.39 37.43 11.12
N LYS A 186 12.58 36.33 10.37
CA LYS A 186 12.86 36.34 8.92
C LYS A 186 11.66 36.79 8.08
N LYS A 187 10.43 36.42 8.46
CA LYS A 187 9.20 36.93 7.83
C LYS A 187 9.04 38.43 8.08
N ARG A 188 9.29 38.91 9.30
CA ARG A 188 9.19 40.32 9.66
C ARG A 188 10.22 41.17 8.90
N SER A 189 11.46 40.71 8.76
CA SER A 189 12.48 41.43 7.98
C SER A 189 12.17 41.46 6.48
N ARG A 190 11.61 40.39 5.91
CA ARG A 190 11.12 40.39 4.51
C ARG A 190 9.91 41.31 4.30
N ALA A 191 9.00 41.43 5.27
CA ALA A 191 7.85 42.32 5.17
C ALA A 191 8.25 43.80 5.25
N VAL A 192 9.25 44.14 6.07
CA VAL A 192 9.82 45.50 6.13
C VAL A 192 10.52 45.85 4.81
N ARG A 193 11.26 44.91 4.22
CA ARG A 193 11.99 45.12 2.95
C ARG A 193 11.10 45.20 1.70
N LYS A 194 9.83 44.78 1.77
CA LYS A 194 8.84 44.92 0.69
C LYS A 194 8.00 46.20 0.78
N LYS A 195 8.07 46.92 1.90
CA LYS A 195 7.35 48.17 2.16
C LYS A 195 8.25 49.41 2.04
N ALA A 196 9.55 49.20 1.82
CA ALA A 196 10.52 50.21 1.43
C ALA A 196 10.75 50.09 -0.08
#